data_AF-A0A2U2DWE2-F1
#
_entry.id   AF-A0A2U2DWE2-F1
#
_cell.length_a   1.000
_cell.length_b   1.000
_cell.length_c   1.000
_cell.angle_alpha   90.00
_cell.angle_beta   90.00
_cell.angle_gamma   90.00
#
_symmetry.space_group_name_H-M   'P 1'
#
loop_
_entity.id
_entity.type
_entity.pdbx_description
1 polymer ?
#
loop_
_entity_poly.entity_id
_entity_poly.type
_entity_poly.pdbx_seq_one_letter_code
_entity_poly.pdbx_strand_id
1 'polypeptide(L)'
;MAISNSADIRSSGPPVGPRALAFLARVRLASGALRAGRNAEREAGIACCNARLLTQDCRDDDLFRITPDGIRYLDRLLRCE
;
A
#
# COMPACT_ATOMS: atom_id res chain seq x y z
N MET A 1 -11.02 -8.26 -36.75
CA MET A 1 -9.88 -7.95 -35.87
C MET A 1 -10.10 -6.57 -35.29
N ALA A 2 -10.62 -6.47 -34.06
CA ALA A 2 -10.81 -5.20 -33.37
C ALA A 2 -9.81 -5.13 -32.21
N ILE A 3 -8.73 -4.41 -32.43
CA ILE A 3 -7.80 -3.99 -31.37
C ILE A 3 -8.41 -2.78 -30.66
N SER A 4 -9.23 -3.03 -29.64
CA SER A 4 -9.63 -1.98 -28.69
C SER A 4 -8.51 -1.78 -27.68
N ASN A 5 -7.53 -0.98 -28.05
CA ASN A 5 -6.50 -0.47 -27.16
C ASN A 5 -7.08 0.75 -26.43
N SER A 6 -7.82 0.51 -25.35
CA SER A 6 -8.45 1.57 -24.55
C SER A 6 -8.51 1.17 -23.08
N ALA A 7 -7.36 1.25 -22.43
CA ALA A 7 -7.31 1.50 -21.00
C ALA A 7 -6.25 2.58 -20.80
N ASP A 8 -6.71 3.80 -20.61
CA ASP A 8 -5.96 4.94 -20.14
C ASP A 8 -5.28 4.56 -18.80
N ILE A 9 -3.98 4.27 -18.81
CA ILE A 9 -3.20 3.92 -17.59
C ILE A 9 -2.73 5.20 -16.87
N ARG A 10 -3.21 6.39 -17.26
CA ARG A 10 -2.92 7.62 -16.49
C ARG A 10 -3.85 7.73 -15.28
N SER A 11 -3.84 6.72 -14.42
CA SER A 11 -4.12 6.96 -13.01
C SER A 11 -2.94 7.74 -12.43
N SER A 12 -3.01 9.06 -12.54
CA SER A 12 -2.23 10.00 -11.73
C SER A 12 -2.68 10.01 -10.26
N GLY A 13 -3.36 8.95 -9.83
CA GLY A 13 -3.72 8.68 -8.45
C GLY A 13 -2.60 7.91 -7.75
N PRO A 14 -2.63 7.86 -6.41
CA PRO A 14 -1.75 7.00 -5.64
C PRO A 14 -1.80 5.55 -6.20
N PRO A 15 -0.67 4.83 -6.33
CA PRO A 15 -0.65 3.44 -6.81
C PRO A 15 -1.48 2.47 -5.95
N VAL A 16 -1.98 2.96 -4.82
CA VAL A 16 -2.77 2.26 -3.84
C VAL A 16 -4.02 3.08 -3.52
N GLY A 17 -5.18 2.42 -3.39
CA GLY A 17 -6.43 3.09 -3.07
C GLY A 17 -6.45 3.70 -1.64
N PRO A 18 -7.47 4.51 -1.31
CA PRO A 18 -7.55 5.23 -0.03
C PRO A 18 -7.51 4.30 1.20
N ARG A 19 -8.05 3.09 1.07
CA ARG A 19 -8.00 2.06 2.14
C ARG A 19 -6.58 1.58 2.43
N ALA A 20 -5.80 1.38 1.37
CA ALA A 20 -4.40 0.96 1.47
C ALA A 20 -3.51 2.09 1.99
N LEU A 21 -3.79 3.34 1.62
CA LEU A 21 -3.16 4.52 2.25
C LEU A 21 -3.43 4.59 3.75
N ALA A 22 -4.69 4.44 4.17
CA ALA A 22 -5.06 4.44 5.57
C ALA A 22 -4.36 3.31 6.35
N PHE A 23 -4.23 2.12 5.74
CA PHE A 23 -3.50 1.01 6.32
C PHE A 23 -1.99 1.32 6.44
N LEU A 24 -1.37 1.83 5.38
CA LEU A 24 0.05 2.24 5.37
C LEU A 24 0.35 3.29 6.45
N ALA A 25 -0.53 4.30 6.62
CA ALA A 25 -0.42 5.29 7.67
C ALA A 25 -0.51 4.66 9.07
N ARG A 26 -1.41 3.69 9.28
CA ARG A 26 -1.52 2.95 10.54
C ARG A 26 -0.27 2.12 10.83
N VAL A 27 0.31 1.46 9.83
CA VAL A 27 1.59 0.74 9.96
C VAL A 27 2.71 1.70 10.38
N ARG A 28 2.75 2.91 9.79
CA ARG A 28 3.73 3.95 10.14
C ARG A 28 3.58 4.43 11.59
N LEU A 29 2.35 4.60 12.07
CA LEU A 29 2.04 4.97 13.45
C LEU A 29 2.36 3.84 14.44
N ALA A 30 2.23 2.58 14.03
CA ALA A 30 2.60 1.39 14.81
C ALA A 30 4.12 1.11 14.78
N SER A 31 4.96 2.15 14.71
CA SER A 31 6.42 2.04 14.63
C SER A 31 6.95 1.19 13.46
N GLY A 32 6.18 1.06 12.38
CA GLY A 32 6.61 0.42 11.15
C GLY A 32 6.27 -1.07 11.02
N ALA A 33 5.50 -1.63 11.95
CA ALA A 33 4.95 -2.99 11.83
C ALA A 33 3.51 -3.05 12.36
N LEU A 34 2.61 -3.69 11.62
CA LEU A 34 1.22 -3.88 12.04
C LEU A 34 0.72 -5.25 11.63
N ARG A 35 0.03 -5.92 12.55
CA ARG A 35 -0.70 -7.15 12.26
C ARG A 35 -2.10 -6.82 11.76
N ALA A 36 -2.49 -7.32 10.60
CA ALA A 36 -3.85 -7.25 10.09
C ALA A 36 -4.75 -8.13 10.96
N GLY A 37 -5.79 -7.54 11.56
CA GLY A 37 -6.75 -8.29 12.38
C GLY A 37 -8.00 -8.72 11.60
N ARG A 38 -8.19 -8.19 10.39
CA ARG A 38 -9.38 -8.44 9.56
C ARG A 38 -8.96 -8.68 8.12
N ASN A 39 -9.75 -9.49 7.40
CA ASN A 39 -9.50 -9.80 5.97
C ASN A 39 -9.29 -8.53 5.13
N ALA A 40 -10.07 -7.49 5.42
CA ALA A 40 -10.01 -6.26 4.65
C ALA A 40 -8.78 -5.38 4.96
N GLU A 41 -8.11 -5.58 6.10
CA GLU A 41 -6.79 -5.01 6.38
C GLU A 41 -5.70 -5.81 5.65
N ARG A 42 -5.87 -7.14 5.57
CA ARG A 42 -4.98 -8.04 4.81
C ARG A 42 -4.96 -7.69 3.32
N GLU A 43 -6.13 -7.50 2.70
CA GLU A 43 -6.22 -7.07 1.30
C GLU A 43 -5.55 -5.71 1.06
N ALA A 44 -5.72 -4.77 2.01
CA ALA A 44 -5.05 -3.48 1.95
C ALA A 44 -3.52 -3.62 2.06
N GLY A 45 -3.04 -4.49 2.96
CA GLY A 45 -1.64 -4.82 3.12
C GLY A 45 -1.04 -5.45 1.85
N ILE A 46 -1.74 -6.41 1.25
CA ILE A 46 -1.33 -7.05 -0.01
C ILE A 46 -1.24 -6.02 -1.15
N ALA A 47 -2.20 -5.11 -1.26
CA ALA A 47 -2.16 -4.03 -2.25
C ALA A 47 -0.92 -3.13 -2.05
N CYS A 48 -0.58 -2.79 -0.81
CA CYS A 48 0.64 -2.06 -0.50
C CYS A 48 1.93 -2.86 -0.79
N CYS A 49 1.91 -4.18 -0.60
CA CYS A 49 3.03 -5.05 -0.95
C CYS A 49 3.26 -5.11 -2.47
N ASN A 50 2.19 -5.20 -3.25
CA ASN A 50 2.26 -5.13 -4.72
C ASN A 50 2.84 -3.79 -5.19
N ALA A 51 2.58 -2.71 -4.46
CA ALA A 51 3.16 -1.39 -4.70
C ALA A 51 4.57 -1.19 -4.08
N ARG A 52 5.16 -2.24 -3.45
CA ARG A 52 6.47 -2.21 -2.75
C ARG A 52 6.56 -1.22 -1.57
N LEU A 53 5.41 -0.80 -1.03
CA LEU A 53 5.32 0.13 0.10
C LEU A 53 5.36 -0.61 1.46
N LEU A 54 4.91 -1.86 1.47
CA LEU A 54 4.98 -2.76 2.61
C LEU A 54 5.69 -4.07 2.23
N THR A 55 6.20 -4.78 3.22
CA THR A 55 6.65 -6.16 3.12
C THR A 55 5.85 -7.02 4.10
N GLN A 56 5.55 -8.25 3.70
CA GLN A 56 4.82 -9.22 4.51
C GLN A 56 5.82 -10.20 5.12
N ASP A 57 5.67 -10.52 6.41
CA ASP A 57 6.56 -11.47 7.07
C ASP A 57 6.28 -12.89 6.56
N CYS A 58 7.34 -13.64 6.21
CA CYS A 58 7.19 -14.98 5.65
C CYS A 58 6.73 -16.03 6.68
N ARG A 59 6.77 -15.70 7.97
CA ARG A 59 6.33 -16.59 9.06
C ARG A 59 4.96 -16.20 9.63
N ASP A 60 4.50 -14.98 9.36
CA ASP A 60 3.20 -14.47 9.80
C ASP A 60 2.59 -13.63 8.68
N ASP A 61 1.72 -14.25 7.88
CA ASP A 61 1.08 -13.60 6.75
C ASP A 61 0.20 -12.41 7.15
N ASP A 62 -0.14 -12.26 8.43
CA ASP A 62 -0.90 -11.11 8.88
C ASP A 62 0.02 -9.97 9.33
N LEU A 63 1.33 -10.20 9.45
CA LEU A 63 2.30 -9.19 9.84
C LEU A 63 2.85 -8.43 8.63
N PHE A 64 2.55 -7.14 8.57
CA PHE A 64 3.07 -6.23 7.56
C PHE A 64 4.06 -5.25 8.16
N ARG A 65 5.17 -5.01 7.46
CA ARG A 65 6.20 -4.03 7.84
C ARG A 65 6.36 -2.97 6.75
N ILE A 66 6.55 -1.72 7.16
CA ILE A 66 6.75 -0.62 6.22
C ILE A 66 8.14 -0.69 5.60
N THR A 67 8.22 -0.47 4.29
CA THR A 67 9.50 -0.37 3.58
C THR A 67 10.00 1.08 3.59
N PRO A 68 11.30 1.32 3.33
CA PRO A 68 11.81 2.68 3.12
C PRO A 68 11.06 3.44 2.03
N ASP A 69 10.62 2.75 0.97
CA ASP A 69 9.82 3.35 -0.11
C ASP A 69 8.41 3.72 0.38
N GLY A 70 7.78 2.90 1.23
CA GLY A 70 6.52 3.23 1.89
C GLY A 70 6.61 4.50 2.74
N ILE A 71 7.71 4.67 3.47
CA ILE A 71 7.97 5.88 4.27
C ILE A 71 8.14 7.11 3.37
N ARG A 72 9.00 7.01 2.33
CA ARG A 72 9.22 8.10 1.37
C ARG A 72 7.92 8.49 0.66
N TYR A 73 7.09 7.50 0.36
CA TYR A 73 5.82 7.71 -0.29
C TYR A 73 4.82 8.47 0.60
N LEU A 74 4.70 8.10 1.89
CA LEU A 74 3.93 8.87 2.86
C LEU A 74 4.48 10.30 3.06
N ASP A 75 5.81 10.44 3.13
CA ASP A 75 6.46 11.75 3.26
C ASP A 75 6.17 12.64 2.04
N ARG A 76 6.20 12.06 0.83
CA ARG A 76 5.82 12.77 -0.39
C ARG A 76 4.35 13.20 -0.39
N LEU A 77 3.44 12.36 0.11
CA LEU A 77 2.02 12.71 0.22
C LEU A 77 1.83 13.87 1.20
N LEU A 78 2.49 13.84 2.37
CA LEU A 78 2.41 14.89 3.39
C LEU A 78 3.04 16.23 2.93
N ARG A 79 4.05 16.19 2.05
CA ARG A 79 4.67 17.40 1.49
C ARG A 79 3.90 17.99 0.30
N CYS A 80 2.98 17.24 -0.28
CA CYS A 80 2.23 17.66 -1.46
C CYS A 80 0.86 18.27 -1.11
N GLU A 81 0.66 18.59 0.17
CA GLU A 81 -0.43 19.45 0.68
C GLU A 81 -0.05 20.93 0.61
#